data_AF-A0A420JC43-F1
#
_entry.id   AF-A0A420JC43-F1
#
_cell.length_a   1.000
_cell.length_b   1.000
_cell.length_c   1.000
_cell.angle_alpha   90.00
_cell.angle_beta   90.00
_cell.angle_gamma   90.00
#
_symmetry.space_group_name_H-M   'P 1'
#
loop_
_entity.id
_entity.type
_entity.pdbx_description
1 polymer ?
#
loop_
_entity_poly.entity_id
_entity_poly.type
_entity_poly.pdbx_seq_one_letter_code
_entity_poly.pdbx_strand_id
1 'polypeptide(L)'
;MADFNEKYRFPVLDRDNHEIWFQDMTFELRGKDLYYVLKTTLKEYAWIRKLDKNRPTQSSGSENPTKSDIENLTAKFEELCGSYDSEKKRTFERDQAKAFHVISMSLGEEDKVPRGEFKSNIKGFWNSLKAKYQKTRQSTSSQFMKRIQTFNFDEDKGIFAAWSLLKDYRRKLVAANPNLR
;
A
#
# COMPACT_ATOMS: atom_id res chain seq x y z
N MET A 1 8.38 -13.44 -39.78
CA MET A 1 8.73 -13.36 -38.35
C MET A 1 7.51 -12.83 -37.64
N ALA A 2 6.86 -13.62 -36.79
CA ALA A 2 5.67 -13.19 -36.08
C ALA A 2 6.09 -12.21 -34.97
N ASP A 3 5.59 -10.98 -35.04
CA ASP A 3 5.69 -9.99 -33.97
C ASP A 3 4.92 -10.48 -32.74
N PHE A 4 5.62 -11.24 -31.89
CA PHE A 4 5.19 -11.41 -30.52
C PHE A 4 5.49 -10.11 -29.79
N ASN A 5 4.44 -9.36 -29.42
CA ASN A 5 4.15 -9.02 -28.02
C ASN A 5 3.39 -7.68 -27.83
N GLU A 6 2.31 -7.45 -28.58
CA GLU A 6 1.43 -6.29 -28.37
C GLU A 6 0.11 -6.63 -27.63
N LYS A 7 -0.05 -7.89 -27.19
CA LYS A 7 -1.36 -8.43 -26.76
C LYS A 7 -1.62 -8.44 -25.25
N TYR A 8 -0.66 -8.02 -24.41
CA TYR A 8 -0.81 -7.97 -22.95
C TYR A 8 -0.44 -6.59 -22.39
N ARG A 9 -1.00 -5.52 -22.94
CA ARG A 9 -0.96 -4.23 -22.24
C ARG A 9 -1.83 -4.35 -20.99
N PHE A 10 -1.20 -4.37 -19.83
CA PHE A 10 -1.86 -4.07 -18.57
C PHE A 10 -2.70 -2.81 -18.77
N PRO A 11 -4.01 -2.84 -18.46
CA PRO A 11 -4.83 -1.66 -18.58
C PRO A 11 -4.24 -0.56 -17.68
N VAL A 12 -4.40 0.69 -18.08
CA VAL A 12 -3.97 1.81 -17.24
C VAL A 12 -4.76 1.75 -15.93
N LEU A 13 -4.06 1.86 -14.80
CA LEU A 13 -4.67 1.82 -13.49
C LEU A 13 -5.71 2.93 -13.36
N ASP A 14 -6.96 2.51 -13.18
CA ASP A 14 -8.10 3.37 -12.93
C ASP A 14 -8.91 2.82 -11.76
N ARG A 15 -9.81 3.64 -11.21
CA ARG A 15 -10.66 3.29 -10.09
C ARG A 15 -11.63 2.18 -10.40
N ASP A 16 -12.03 2.00 -11.65
CA ASP A 16 -12.99 0.95 -12.01
C ASP A 16 -12.30 -0.42 -12.16
N ASN A 17 -11.01 -0.43 -12.54
CA ASN A 17 -10.24 -1.66 -12.76
C ASN A 17 -9.24 -1.99 -11.64
N HIS A 18 -9.10 -1.14 -10.62
CA HIS A 18 -8.01 -1.22 -9.64
C HIS A 18 -7.87 -2.59 -8.97
N GLU A 19 -8.97 -3.26 -8.62
CA GLU A 19 -8.92 -4.56 -7.93
C GLU A 19 -8.29 -5.65 -8.82
N ILE A 20 -8.79 -5.78 -10.05
CA ILE A 20 -8.25 -6.70 -11.06
C ILE A 20 -6.82 -6.30 -11.41
N TRP A 21 -6.56 -5.00 -11.59
CA TRP A 21 -5.23 -4.50 -11.90
C TRP A 21 -4.21 -4.84 -10.81
N PHE A 22 -4.54 -4.65 -9.52
CA PHE A 22 -3.63 -4.96 -8.42
C PHE A 22 -3.38 -6.47 -8.32
N GLN A 23 -4.37 -7.29 -8.66
CA GLN A 23 -4.25 -8.74 -8.68
C GLN A 23 -3.34 -9.20 -9.83
N ASP A 24 -3.59 -8.74 -11.05
CA ASP A 24 -2.80 -9.08 -12.23
C ASP A 24 -1.36 -8.58 -12.10
N MET A 25 -1.16 -7.36 -11.59
CA MET A 25 0.16 -6.80 -11.32
C MET A 25 0.90 -7.61 -10.24
N THR A 26 0.17 -8.14 -9.25
CA THR A 26 0.75 -9.06 -8.27
C THR A 26 1.22 -10.36 -8.92
N PHE A 27 0.45 -10.91 -9.87
CA PHE A 27 0.86 -12.11 -10.61
C PHE A 27 2.08 -11.85 -11.50
N GLU A 28 2.12 -10.73 -12.21
CA GLU A 28 3.25 -10.33 -13.05
C GLU A 28 4.55 -10.19 -12.23
N LEU A 29 4.47 -9.51 -11.08
CA LEU A 29 5.62 -9.35 -10.21
C LEU A 29 6.04 -10.66 -9.55
N ARG A 30 5.11 -11.59 -9.31
CA ARG A 30 5.46 -12.95 -8.84
C ARG A 30 6.12 -13.77 -9.94
N GLY A 31 5.61 -13.71 -11.18
CA GLY A 31 6.21 -14.41 -12.31
C GLY A 31 7.61 -13.93 -12.65
N LYS A 32 7.97 -12.70 -12.25
CA LYS A 32 9.31 -12.13 -12.40
C LYS A 32 10.19 -12.23 -11.13
N ASP A 33 9.70 -12.88 -10.08
CA ASP A 33 10.36 -12.97 -8.76
C ASP A 33 10.66 -11.60 -8.11
N LEU A 34 9.89 -10.56 -8.44
CA LEU A 34 10.05 -9.19 -7.91
C LEU A 34 9.08 -8.87 -6.78
N TYR A 35 8.07 -9.72 -6.54
CA TYR A 35 7.01 -9.45 -5.57
C TYR A 35 7.52 -9.28 -4.13
N TYR A 36 8.66 -9.88 -3.79
CA TYR A 36 9.23 -9.76 -2.44
C TYR A 36 9.58 -8.31 -2.08
N VAL A 37 10.01 -7.50 -3.06
CA VAL A 37 10.39 -6.09 -2.85
C VAL A 37 9.19 -5.23 -2.45
N LEU A 38 7.97 -5.64 -2.81
CA LEU A 38 6.74 -4.97 -2.35
C LEU A 38 6.37 -5.29 -0.90
N LYS A 39 6.89 -6.39 -0.35
CA LYS A 39 6.59 -6.86 1.01
C LYS A 39 7.68 -6.49 2.00
N THR A 40 8.94 -6.50 1.58
CA THR A 40 10.08 -6.28 2.47
C THR A 40 10.71 -4.91 2.28
N THR A 41 11.44 -4.45 3.28
CA THR A 41 12.30 -3.27 3.18
C THR A 41 13.75 -3.68 2.91
N LEU A 42 14.58 -2.76 2.38
CA LEU A 42 16.01 -3.02 2.21
C LEU A 42 16.68 -3.44 3.52
N LYS A 43 16.25 -2.83 4.65
CA LYS A 43 16.71 -3.20 5.99
C LYS A 43 16.35 -4.65 6.32
N GLU A 44 15.11 -5.07 6.09
CA GLU A 44 14.69 -6.46 6.35
C GLU A 44 15.43 -7.50 5.47
N TYR A 45 15.78 -7.13 4.23
CA TYR A 45 16.38 -8.07 3.27
C TYR A 45 17.91 -8.20 3.39
N ALA A 46 18.61 -7.08 3.58
CA ALA A 46 20.07 -7.02 3.46
C ALA A 46 20.80 -6.68 4.77
N TRP A 47 20.10 -6.36 5.87
CA TRP A 47 20.75 -6.03 7.13
C TRP A 47 21.27 -7.28 7.84
N ILE A 48 22.58 -7.31 8.12
CA ILE A 48 23.21 -8.35 8.93
C ILE A 48 23.56 -7.76 10.29
N ARG A 49 23.06 -8.39 11.36
CA ARG A 49 23.46 -8.06 12.74
C ARG A 49 24.81 -8.71 13.04
N LYS A 50 25.83 -7.91 13.30
CA LYS A 50 27.08 -8.37 13.90
C LYS A 50 26.84 -8.52 15.40
N LEU A 51 26.41 -9.71 15.82
CA LEU A 51 26.41 -10.03 17.24
C LEU A 51 27.87 -10.27 17.63
N ASP A 52 28.42 -9.37 18.44
CA ASP A 52 29.74 -9.58 19.02
C ASP A 52 29.67 -10.82 19.93
N LYS A 53 30.41 -11.88 19.58
CA LYS A 53 30.44 -13.14 20.35
C LYS A 53 31.16 -12.96 21.70
N ASN A 54 31.79 -11.80 21.92
CA ASN A 54 32.54 -11.47 23.12
C ASN A 54 31.82 -10.35 23.89
N ARG A 55 30.70 -10.67 24.55
CA ARG A 55 30.09 -9.73 25.52
C ARG A 55 30.61 -10.08 26.91
N PRO A 56 31.41 -9.23 27.59
CA PRO A 56 31.65 -9.39 29.01
C PRO A 56 30.33 -9.13 29.75
N THR A 57 29.94 -10.07 30.60
CA THR A 57 28.84 -9.91 31.55
C THR A 57 29.24 -8.80 32.52
N GLN A 58 28.72 -7.58 32.35
CA GLN A 58 28.90 -6.52 33.34
C GLN A 58 27.64 -6.29 34.16
N SER A 59 27.90 -6.24 35.46
CA SER A 59 27.04 -6.23 36.62
C SER A 59 26.26 -4.92 36.80
N SER A 60 25.07 -5.08 37.37
CA SER A 60 24.26 -4.16 38.20
C SER A 60 24.66 -2.69 38.29
N GLY A 61 23.78 -1.82 37.79
CA GLY A 61 23.71 -0.40 38.10
C GLY A 61 22.27 0.09 37.92
N SER A 62 21.67 0.55 39.01
CA SER A 62 20.26 0.87 39.20
C SER A 62 19.87 2.23 38.61
N GLU A 63 18.94 2.24 37.65
CA GLU A 63 17.91 3.26 37.40
C GLU A 63 16.93 2.66 36.39
N ASN A 64 15.62 2.60 36.69
CA ASN A 64 14.64 1.96 35.81
C ASN A 64 14.48 2.79 34.53
N PRO A 65 15.01 2.36 33.38
CA PRO A 65 14.86 3.11 32.15
C PRO A 65 13.41 2.94 31.67
N THR A 66 12.79 4.00 31.14
CA THR A 66 11.46 3.85 30.56
C THR A 66 11.55 2.96 29.32
N LYS A 67 10.46 2.24 28.99
CA LYS A 67 10.42 1.31 27.85
C LYS A 67 10.88 1.96 26.54
N SER A 68 10.55 3.25 26.34
CA SER A 68 10.99 4.06 25.19
C SER A 68 12.50 4.29 25.14
N ASP A 69 13.17 4.44 26.30
CA ASP A 69 14.62 4.65 26.36
C ASP A 69 15.36 3.36 25.99
N ILE A 70 14.84 2.22 26.46
CA ILE A 70 15.37 0.89 26.12
C ILE A 70 15.19 0.61 24.63
N GLU A 71 14.03 0.93 24.05
CA GLU A 71 13.76 0.77 22.61
C GLU A 71 14.68 1.67 21.76
N ASN A 72 14.88 2.93 22.15
CA ASN A 72 15.79 3.86 21.47
C ASN A 72 17.27 3.43 21.56
N LEU A 73 17.72 2.97 22.74
CA LEU A 73 19.07 2.43 22.92
C LEU A 73 19.27 1.14 22.12
N THR A 74 18.25 0.28 22.06
CA THR A 74 18.28 -0.94 21.25
C THR A 74 18.35 -0.60 19.76
N ALA A 75 17.59 0.37 19.29
CA ALA A 75 17.62 0.82 17.90
C ALA A 75 18.99 1.42 17.52
N LYS A 76 19.57 2.28 18.37
CA LYS A 76 20.93 2.82 18.19
C LYS A 76 22.00 1.74 18.21
N PHE A 77 21.88 0.77 19.12
CA PHE A 77 22.82 -0.35 19.21
C PHE A 77 22.71 -1.27 17.98
N GLU A 78 21.49 -1.53 17.51
CA GLU A 78 21.27 -2.27 16.28
C GLU A 78 21.87 -1.57 15.06
N GLU A 79 21.79 -0.22 15.02
CA GLU A 79 22.39 0.62 13.99
C GLU A 79 23.93 0.59 14.02
N LEU A 80 24.55 0.61 15.21
CA LEU A 80 26.01 0.52 15.37
C LEU A 80 26.58 -0.88 15.11
N CYS A 81 25.82 -1.93 15.45
CA CYS A 81 26.28 -3.31 15.37
C CYS A 81 25.77 -4.06 14.13
N GLY A 82 25.33 -3.36 13.09
CA GLY A 82 24.89 -3.99 11.86
C GLY A 82 25.59 -3.45 10.62
N SER A 83 25.61 -4.25 9.57
CA SER A 83 26.08 -3.81 8.25
C SER A 83 25.18 -4.39 7.18
N TYR A 84 25.00 -3.66 6.09
CA TYR A 84 24.34 -4.20 4.91
C TYR A 84 25.26 -5.19 4.19
N ASP A 85 24.72 -6.36 3.87
CA ASP A 85 25.29 -7.23 2.86
C ASP A 85 25.28 -6.51 1.51
N SER A 86 26.46 -6.22 0.99
CA SER A 86 26.63 -5.44 -0.25
C SER A 86 26.02 -6.13 -1.47
N GLU A 87 26.03 -7.47 -1.50
CA GLU A 87 25.51 -8.23 -2.63
C GLU A 87 23.98 -8.27 -2.59
N LYS A 88 23.40 -8.57 -1.42
CA LYS A 88 21.95 -8.52 -1.22
C LYS A 88 21.39 -7.12 -1.45
N LYS A 89 22.08 -6.08 -0.97
CA LYS A 89 21.70 -4.69 -1.21
C LYS A 89 21.62 -4.38 -2.71
N ARG A 90 22.66 -4.73 -3.48
CA ARG A 90 22.70 -4.50 -4.93
C ARG A 90 21.59 -5.25 -5.66
N THR A 91 21.31 -6.49 -5.26
CA THR A 91 20.23 -7.30 -5.84
C THR A 91 18.86 -6.68 -5.54
N PHE A 92 18.63 -6.28 -4.29
CA PHE A 92 17.38 -5.61 -3.88
C PHE A 92 17.14 -4.32 -4.65
N GLU A 93 18.15 -3.44 -4.76
CA GLU A 93 18.04 -2.17 -5.49
C GLU A 93 17.74 -2.39 -6.98
N ARG A 94 18.38 -3.40 -7.59
CA ARG A 94 18.13 -3.78 -8.99
C ARG A 94 16.69 -4.26 -9.19
N ASP A 95 16.23 -5.16 -8.34
CA ASP A 95 14.88 -5.74 -8.44
C ASP A 95 13.80 -4.71 -8.10
N GLN A 96 14.10 -3.80 -7.17
CA GLN A 96 13.28 -2.65 -6.87
C GLN A 96 13.11 -1.73 -8.08
N ALA A 97 14.18 -1.40 -8.78
CA ALA A 97 14.11 -0.58 -9.98
C ALA A 97 13.27 -1.26 -11.08
N LYS A 98 13.44 -2.58 -11.28
CA LYS A 98 12.62 -3.36 -12.22
C LYS A 98 11.14 -3.34 -11.85
N ALA A 99 10.81 -3.58 -10.58
CA ALA A 99 9.44 -3.57 -10.10
C ALA A 99 8.79 -2.17 -10.28
N PHE A 100 9.54 -1.11 -10.00
CA PHE A 100 9.09 0.26 -10.25
C PHE A 100 8.78 0.52 -11.72
N HIS A 101 9.63 0.03 -12.61
CA HIS A 101 9.44 0.16 -14.04
C HIS A 101 8.16 -0.57 -14.50
N VAL A 102 8.00 -1.84 -14.12
CA VAL A 102 6.83 -2.66 -14.48
C VAL A 102 5.53 -2.01 -14.01
N ILE A 103 5.48 -1.55 -12.76
CA ILE A 103 4.31 -0.84 -12.22
C ILE A 103 4.09 0.45 -13.01
N SER A 104 5.13 1.25 -13.22
CA SER A 104 5.04 2.56 -13.89
C SER A 104 4.52 2.50 -15.32
N MET A 105 4.76 1.41 -16.05
CA MET A 105 4.29 1.26 -17.43
C MET A 105 2.76 1.24 -17.55
N SER A 106 2.06 0.89 -16.48
CA SER A 106 0.60 0.72 -16.46
C SER A 106 -0.10 1.73 -15.53
N LEU A 107 0.59 2.78 -15.09
CA LEU A 107 0.00 3.90 -14.36
C LEU A 107 -0.38 5.07 -15.30
N GLY A 108 -1.35 5.87 -14.88
CA GLY A 108 -1.64 7.18 -15.51
C GLY A 108 -0.61 8.25 -15.12
N GLU A 109 -0.52 9.35 -15.87
CA GLU A 109 0.47 10.41 -15.63
C GLU A 109 0.39 11.04 -14.22
N GLU A 110 -0.81 11.18 -13.67
CA GLU A 110 -1.02 11.69 -12.30
C GLU A 110 -0.41 10.77 -11.22
N ASP A 111 -0.48 9.45 -11.41
CA ASP A 111 0.04 8.43 -10.49
C ASP A 111 1.53 8.19 -10.65
N LYS A 112 2.10 8.74 -11.73
CA LYS A 112 3.52 8.72 -12.03
C LYS A 112 4.29 9.87 -11.34
N VAL A 113 3.62 10.95 -10.94
CA VAL A 113 4.25 12.12 -10.28
C VAL A 113 4.92 11.76 -8.94
N PRO A 114 4.28 10.97 -8.03
CA PRO A 114 4.87 10.66 -6.72
C PRO A 114 6.11 9.76 -6.77
N ARG A 115 6.48 9.22 -7.94
CA ARG A 115 7.67 8.35 -8.08
C ARG A 115 8.96 9.04 -7.62
N GLY A 116 9.03 10.37 -7.77
CA GLY A 116 10.17 11.16 -7.29
C GLY A 116 10.34 11.12 -5.77
N GLU A 117 9.24 11.00 -5.03
CA GLU A 117 9.21 10.97 -3.56
C GLU A 117 9.55 9.57 -3.02
N PHE A 118 9.15 8.52 -3.75
CA PHE A 118 9.34 7.13 -3.36
C PHE A 118 10.55 6.45 -3.99
N LYS A 119 11.51 7.19 -4.58
CA LYS A 119 12.66 6.65 -5.36
C LYS A 119 13.33 5.41 -4.74
N SER A 120 13.42 5.35 -3.41
CA SER A 120 14.05 4.24 -2.68
C SER A 120 13.08 3.34 -1.90
N ASN A 121 11.76 3.57 -1.97
CA ASN A 121 10.76 2.82 -1.20
C ASN A 121 9.54 2.41 -2.04
N ILE A 122 9.66 1.28 -2.73
CA ILE A 122 8.59 0.75 -3.59
C ILE A 122 7.42 0.19 -2.78
N LYS A 123 7.70 -0.38 -1.60
CA LYS A 123 6.68 -0.83 -0.65
C LYS A 123 5.78 0.33 -0.23
N GLY A 124 6.38 1.46 0.11
CA GLY A 124 5.66 2.70 0.42
C GLY A 124 4.82 3.19 -0.76
N PHE A 125 5.41 3.22 -1.97
CA PHE A 125 4.68 3.59 -3.18
C PHE A 125 3.47 2.70 -3.44
N TRP A 126 3.66 1.37 -3.41
CA TRP A 126 2.60 0.39 -3.61
C TRP A 126 1.47 0.51 -2.59
N ASN A 127 1.81 0.70 -1.32
CA ASN A 127 0.82 0.90 -0.26
C ASN A 127 0.06 2.23 -0.44
N SER A 128 0.74 3.29 -0.88
CA SER A 128 0.11 4.58 -1.16
C SER A 128 -0.87 4.49 -2.34
N LEU A 129 -0.51 3.76 -3.41
CA LEU A 129 -1.39 3.49 -4.53
C LEU A 129 -2.60 2.67 -4.08
N LYS A 130 -2.39 1.57 -3.36
CA LYS A 130 -3.50 0.81 -2.79
C LYS A 130 -4.42 1.68 -1.94
N ALA A 131 -3.89 2.49 -1.04
CA ALA A 131 -4.69 3.39 -0.23
C ALA A 131 -5.45 4.44 -1.06
N LYS A 132 -4.85 4.97 -2.13
CA LYS A 132 -5.49 5.94 -3.04
C LYS A 132 -6.71 5.32 -3.74
N TYR A 133 -6.59 4.10 -4.23
CA TYR A 133 -7.63 3.44 -5.03
C TYR A 133 -8.62 2.62 -4.20
N GLN A 134 -8.22 2.13 -3.02
CA GLN A 134 -9.12 1.48 -2.05
C GLN A 134 -9.98 2.46 -1.27
N LYS A 135 -9.65 3.76 -1.26
CA LYS A 135 -10.52 4.78 -0.66
C LYS A 135 -11.86 4.79 -1.39
N THR A 136 -12.86 4.16 -0.78
CA THR A 136 -14.25 4.27 -1.19
C THR A 136 -14.57 5.75 -1.29
N ARG A 137 -14.96 6.16 -2.49
CA ARG A 137 -15.10 7.55 -2.92
C ARG A 137 -15.76 8.36 -1.79
N GLN A 138 -15.04 9.34 -1.23
CA GLN A 138 -15.67 10.38 -0.41
C GLN A 138 -16.82 11.02 -1.21
N SER A 139 -16.65 11.12 -2.54
CA SER A 139 -17.71 11.49 -3.49
C SER A 139 -18.85 10.46 -3.65
N THR A 140 -18.67 9.15 -3.43
CA THR A 140 -19.79 8.16 -3.43
C THR A 140 -20.58 8.30 -2.14
N SER A 141 -19.92 8.48 -1.00
CA SER A 141 -20.62 8.80 0.24
C SER A 141 -21.31 10.16 0.16
N SER A 142 -20.64 11.21 -0.35
CA SER A 142 -21.26 12.52 -0.60
C SER A 142 -22.39 12.44 -1.64
N GLN A 143 -22.31 11.56 -2.64
CA GLN A 143 -23.39 11.33 -3.61
C GLN A 143 -24.59 10.66 -2.97
N PHE A 144 -24.40 9.62 -2.14
CA PHE A 144 -25.50 9.01 -1.41
C PHE A 144 -26.07 9.95 -0.36
N MET A 145 -25.24 10.74 0.32
CA MET A 145 -25.67 11.78 1.24
C MET A 145 -26.52 12.83 0.53
N LYS A 146 -26.07 13.31 -0.63
CA LYS A 146 -26.83 14.21 -1.49
C LYS A 146 -28.14 13.59 -1.94
N ARG A 147 -28.16 12.33 -2.37
CA ARG A 147 -29.38 11.62 -2.78
C ARG A 147 -30.39 11.44 -1.64
N ILE A 148 -29.93 11.31 -0.39
CA ILE A 148 -30.80 11.29 0.79
C ILE A 148 -31.34 12.70 1.07
N GLN A 149 -30.50 13.73 1.01
CA GLN A 149 -30.87 15.12 1.27
C GLN A 149 -31.82 15.71 0.20
N THR A 150 -31.63 15.33 -1.07
CA THR A 150 -32.45 15.76 -2.20
C THR A 150 -33.49 14.71 -2.59
N PHE A 151 -33.80 13.76 -1.71
CA PHE A 151 -34.80 12.75 -1.98
C PHE A 151 -36.18 13.42 -2.05
N ASN A 152 -36.83 13.32 -3.21
CA ASN A 152 -38.22 13.73 -3.36
C ASN A 152 -39.12 12.50 -3.37
N PHE A 153 -40.23 12.58 -2.65
CA PHE A 153 -41.21 11.52 -2.65
C PHE A 153 -41.95 11.51 -3.98
N ASP A 154 -42.03 10.33 -4.59
CA ASP A 154 -42.72 10.09 -5.84
C ASP A 154 -44.01 9.33 -5.51
N GLU A 155 -45.15 10.02 -5.57
CA GLU A 155 -46.47 9.49 -5.19
C GLU A 155 -46.86 8.28 -6.03
N ASP A 156 -46.40 8.21 -7.29
CA ASP A 156 -46.70 7.11 -8.22
C ASP A 156 -46.02 5.78 -7.82
N LYS A 157 -44.91 5.85 -7.08
CA LYS A 157 -44.14 4.67 -6.63
C LYS A 157 -44.58 4.15 -5.27
N GLY A 158 -45.34 4.95 -4.51
CA GLY A 158 -45.85 4.59 -3.19
C GLY A 158 -44.80 4.61 -2.06
N ILE A 159 -45.29 4.68 -0.83
CA ILE A 159 -44.50 4.88 0.40
C ILE A 159 -43.48 3.76 0.62
N PHE A 160 -43.84 2.51 0.35
CA PHE A 160 -42.96 1.36 0.59
C PHE A 160 -41.74 1.34 -0.34
N ALA A 161 -41.92 1.70 -1.62
CA ALA A 161 -40.81 1.75 -2.58
C ALA A 161 -39.84 2.89 -2.25
N ALA A 162 -40.39 4.07 -1.92
CA ALA A 162 -39.61 5.21 -1.44
C ALA A 162 -38.79 4.87 -0.19
N TRP A 163 -39.41 4.19 0.78
CA TRP A 163 -38.75 3.78 2.01
C TRP A 163 -37.65 2.73 1.79
N SER A 164 -37.88 1.80 0.87
CA SER A 164 -36.86 0.81 0.46
C SER A 164 -35.65 1.49 -0.18
N LEU A 165 -35.89 2.46 -1.07
CA LEU A 165 -34.83 3.20 -1.76
C LEU A 165 -33.97 4.04 -0.79
N LEU A 166 -34.60 4.70 0.17
CA LEU A 166 -33.92 5.45 1.24
C LEU A 166 -33.05 4.55 2.12
N LYS A 167 -33.56 3.36 2.49
CA LYS A 167 -32.79 2.36 3.25
C LYS A 167 -31.57 1.87 2.46
N ASP A 168 -31.74 1.67 1.15
CA ASP A 168 -30.64 1.26 0.28
C ASP A 168 -29.57 2.35 0.15
N TYR A 169 -29.96 3.62 -0.02
CA TYR A 169 -29.01 4.73 -0.01
C TYR A 169 -28.28 4.86 1.31
N ARG A 170 -28.98 4.69 2.45
CA ARG A 170 -28.36 4.70 3.78
C ARG A 170 -27.38 3.53 3.95
N ARG A 171 -27.74 2.31 3.54
CA ARG A 171 -26.87 1.13 3.63
C ARG A 171 -25.59 1.33 2.81
N LYS A 172 -25.72 1.87 1.60
CA LYS A 172 -24.58 2.17 0.72
C LYS A 172 -23.72 3.32 1.25
N LEU A 173 -24.33 4.30 1.93
CA LEU A 173 -23.61 5.38 2.61
C LEU A 173 -22.79 4.87 3.81
N VAL A 174 -23.37 4.00 4.65
CA VAL A 174 -22.67 3.38 5.79
C VAL A 174 -21.54 2.46 5.32
N ALA A 175 -21.76 1.70 4.23
CA ALA A 175 -20.70 0.88 3.62
C ALA A 175 -19.56 1.75 3.06
N ALA A 176 -19.87 2.92 2.50
CA ALA A 176 -18.88 3.86 1.99
C ALA A 176 -18.17 4.67 3.09
N ASN A 177 -18.83 4.91 4.23
CA ASN A 177 -18.31 5.65 5.38
C ASN A 177 -18.70 4.94 6.69
N PRO A 178 -17.88 3.99 7.19
CA PRO A 178 -18.17 3.21 8.39
C PRO A 178 -18.31 4.06 9.67
N ASN A 179 -17.75 5.27 9.67
CA ASN A 179 -17.79 6.21 10.79
C ASN A 179 -19.16 6.89 10.97
N LEU A 180 -20.09 6.72 10.01
CA LEU A 180 -21.46 7.28 10.05
C LEU A 180 -22.50 6.28 10.59
N ARG A 181 -22.04 5.23 11.28
CA ARG A 181 -22.89 4.15 11.80
C ARG A 181 -23.78 4.61 12.95
#